data_AF-A0A2V9WRN1-F1
#
_entry.id   AF-A0A2V9WRN1-F1
#
_cell.length_a   1.000
_cell.length_b   1.000
_cell.length_c   1.000
_cell.angle_alpha   90.00
_cell.angle_beta   90.00
_cell.angle_gamma   90.00
#
_symmetry.space_group_name_H-M   'P 1'
#
loop_
_entity.id
_entity.type
_entity.pdbx_description
1 polymer ?
#
loop_
_entity_poly.entity_id
_entity_poly.type
_entity_poly.pdbx_seq_one_letter_code
_entity_poly.pdbx_strand_id
1 'polypeptide(L)'
;MAALLLATVPAAGQTTAQKAKTAAAVNRRWTPPRTPDGQPDLQGVWTNNSVTPLQRPKELAGKEYYTEAELAQLQQRERDRLALDDVEGEPPANHSGVEGAPAENVHYDHAQFGLDWLQSKVAWNRRTSLIVGPEGTIPPLTPEARKRLAEIAAKEKGHEFDGPENRPLAARCIARPSAGPPLLPTRYNSNLQIVQGPGYVAIEAEEIHDVRIIPLDGRPHIPKNIHQWIGDSVGHWEGNTLVVDTTNFTDMNPFLG
;
A
#
# COMPACT_ATOMS: atom_id res chain seq x y z
N MET A 1 40.26 -56.89 -37.38
CA MET A 1 41.06 -55.72 -36.97
C MET A 1 40.89 -54.63 -38.02
N ALA A 2 40.15 -53.58 -37.71
CA ALA A 2 40.12 -52.35 -38.49
C ALA A 2 40.04 -51.21 -37.48
N ALA A 3 41.16 -50.50 -37.32
CA ALA A 3 41.29 -49.36 -36.41
C ALA A 3 40.80 -48.10 -37.14
N LEU A 4 39.78 -47.43 -36.59
CA LEU A 4 39.38 -46.10 -37.04
C LEU A 4 40.16 -45.04 -36.25
N LEU A 5 40.93 -44.23 -36.96
CA LEU A 5 41.62 -43.03 -36.47
C LEU A 5 40.61 -41.87 -36.42
N LEU A 6 40.42 -41.28 -35.23
CA LEU A 6 39.69 -40.02 -35.06
C LEU A 6 40.68 -38.85 -35.19
N ALA A 7 40.50 -38.02 -36.22
CA ALA A 7 41.21 -36.76 -36.37
C ALA A 7 40.55 -35.66 -35.53
N THR A 8 41.34 -34.95 -34.73
CA THR A 8 40.88 -33.75 -34.01
C THR A 8 41.02 -32.52 -34.92
N VAL A 9 39.89 -31.85 -35.19
CA VAL A 9 39.88 -30.57 -35.92
C VAL A 9 39.98 -29.43 -34.88
N PRO A 10 40.91 -28.47 -35.01
CA PRO A 10 40.96 -27.32 -34.11
C PRO A 10 39.79 -26.37 -34.41
N ALA A 11 38.96 -26.10 -33.41
CA ALA A 11 37.91 -25.09 -33.47
C ALA A 11 38.54 -23.69 -33.38
N ALA A 12 38.89 -23.09 -34.53
CA ALA A 12 39.19 -21.68 -34.63
C ALA A 12 37.88 -20.91 -34.85
N GLY A 13 37.39 -20.22 -33.82
CA GLY A 13 36.15 -19.44 -33.92
C GLY A 13 35.67 -18.84 -32.62
N GLN A 14 36.52 -18.09 -31.89
CA GLN A 14 36.04 -17.16 -30.87
C GLN A 14 36.06 -15.74 -31.45
N THR A 15 34.95 -15.35 -32.06
CA THR A 15 34.62 -13.93 -32.24
C THR A 15 34.30 -13.36 -30.86
N THR A 16 35.08 -12.38 -30.42
CA THR A 16 34.82 -11.64 -29.18
C THR A 16 33.48 -10.92 -29.31
N ALA A 17 32.53 -11.27 -28.44
CA ALA A 17 31.24 -10.61 -28.36
C ALA A 17 31.46 -9.13 -28.01
N GLN A 18 31.20 -8.25 -28.97
CA GLN A 18 31.22 -6.81 -28.78
C GLN A 18 30.10 -6.45 -27.80
N LYS A 19 30.46 -5.88 -26.63
CA LYS A 19 29.51 -5.37 -25.64
C LYS A 19 28.48 -4.49 -26.35
N ALA A 20 27.24 -4.97 -26.43
CA ALA A 20 26.13 -4.19 -26.94
C ALA A 20 26.02 -2.92 -26.10
N LYS A 21 26.06 -1.76 -26.76
CA LYS A 21 25.74 -0.48 -26.15
C LYS A 21 24.33 -0.60 -25.56
N THR A 22 24.19 -0.43 -24.25
CA THR A 22 22.91 -0.32 -23.57
C THR A 22 22.13 0.80 -24.23
N ALA A 23 21.12 0.44 -25.02
CA ALA A 23 20.17 1.39 -25.57
C ALA A 23 19.47 2.07 -24.39
N ALA A 24 19.46 3.40 -24.40
CA ALA A 24 18.72 4.19 -23.42
C ALA A 24 17.27 3.70 -23.37
N ALA A 25 16.78 3.41 -22.17
CA ALA A 25 15.41 3.00 -21.95
C ALA A 25 14.47 4.13 -22.40
N VAL A 26 13.82 3.93 -23.54
CA VAL A 26 12.71 4.77 -23.97
C VAL A 26 11.60 4.59 -22.94
N ASN A 27 11.17 5.67 -22.30
CA ASN A 27 9.96 5.73 -21.49
C ASN A 27 8.75 5.37 -22.36
N ARG A 28 8.47 4.08 -22.54
CA ARG A 28 7.24 3.61 -23.18
C ARG A 28 6.10 3.95 -22.24
N ARG A 29 5.17 4.79 -22.69
CA ARG A 29 3.86 4.92 -22.04
C ARG A 29 3.24 3.52 -22.01
N TRP A 30 3.09 2.97 -20.81
CA TRP A 30 2.43 1.70 -20.63
C TRP A 30 0.98 1.80 -21.13
N THR A 31 0.56 0.84 -21.94
CA THR A 31 -0.82 0.74 -22.44
C THR A 31 -1.48 -0.41 -21.70
N PRO A 32 -2.49 -0.16 -20.86
CA PRO A 32 -3.15 -1.22 -20.12
C PRO A 32 -3.91 -2.15 -21.07
N PRO A 33 -4.06 -3.43 -20.71
CA PRO A 33 -5.09 -4.27 -21.33
C PRO A 33 -6.47 -3.63 -21.16
N ARG A 34 -7.42 -4.07 -21.97
CA ARG A 34 -8.79 -3.55 -21.96
C ARG A 34 -9.78 -4.65 -21.62
N THR A 35 -10.79 -4.30 -20.85
CA THR A 35 -11.96 -5.15 -20.60
C THR A 35 -12.78 -5.31 -21.90
N PRO A 36 -13.73 -6.27 -21.97
CA PRO A 36 -14.59 -6.44 -23.15
C PRO A 36 -15.40 -5.20 -23.54
N ASP A 37 -15.69 -4.31 -22.59
CA ASP A 37 -16.36 -3.02 -22.79
C ASP A 37 -15.39 -1.85 -23.04
N GLY A 38 -14.09 -2.13 -23.24
CA GLY A 38 -13.10 -1.16 -23.70
C GLY A 38 -12.48 -0.27 -22.61
N GLN A 39 -12.79 -0.51 -21.34
CA GLN A 39 -12.17 0.21 -20.22
C GLN A 39 -10.77 -0.34 -19.92
N PRO A 40 -9.88 0.45 -19.29
CA PRO A 40 -8.63 -0.08 -18.76
C PRO A 40 -8.92 -1.24 -17.78
N ASP A 41 -8.25 -2.37 -18.02
CA ASP A 41 -8.40 -3.57 -17.19
C ASP A 41 -7.44 -3.50 -16.00
N LEU A 42 -8.02 -3.30 -14.83
CA LEU A 42 -7.42 -3.29 -13.51
C LEU A 42 -7.71 -4.59 -12.74
N GLN A 43 -8.41 -5.56 -13.33
CA GLN A 43 -8.80 -6.76 -12.60
C GLN A 43 -7.60 -7.56 -12.14
N GLY A 44 -7.75 -8.22 -10.99
CA GLY A 44 -6.77 -9.13 -10.45
C GLY A 44 -6.51 -8.94 -8.97
N VAL A 45 -5.48 -9.62 -8.49
CA VAL A 45 -4.99 -9.51 -7.12
C VAL A 45 -3.78 -8.59 -7.13
N TRP A 46 -3.87 -7.54 -6.32
CA TRP A 46 -2.90 -6.48 -6.17
C TRP A 46 -2.41 -6.43 -4.72
N THR A 47 -1.40 -5.62 -4.50
CA THR A 47 -1.01 -5.22 -3.14
C THR A 47 -0.75 -3.73 -3.13
N ASN A 48 -1.20 -3.07 -2.05
CA ASN A 48 -0.86 -1.67 -1.78
C ASN A 48 0.39 -1.54 -0.88
N ASN A 49 1.02 -2.67 -0.54
CA ASN A 49 2.22 -2.72 0.28
C ASN A 49 3.34 -1.88 -0.35
N SER A 50 3.75 -0.83 0.36
CA SER A 50 4.74 0.12 -0.14
C SER A 50 5.50 0.76 1.02
N VAL A 51 6.81 0.89 0.85
CA VAL A 51 7.67 1.60 1.80
C VAL A 51 7.56 3.12 1.71
N THR A 52 6.79 3.62 0.75
CA THR A 52 6.54 5.06 0.61
C THR A 52 5.69 5.53 1.80
N PRO A 53 6.16 6.49 2.61
CA PRO A 53 5.39 6.97 3.77
C PRO A 53 4.16 7.75 3.31
N LEU A 54 3.11 7.82 4.15
CA LEU A 54 1.93 8.62 3.84
C LEU A 54 2.28 10.10 3.61
N GLN A 55 3.00 10.67 4.57
CA GLN A 55 3.47 12.04 4.56
C GLN A 55 4.96 12.11 4.26
N ARG A 56 5.39 13.17 3.58
CA ARG A 56 6.79 13.37 3.24
C ARG A 56 7.62 13.63 4.50
N PRO A 57 8.74 12.90 4.67
CA PRO A 57 9.72 13.19 5.71
C PRO A 57 10.22 14.65 5.62
N LYS A 58 10.35 15.34 6.76
CA LYS A 58 10.68 16.78 6.83
C LYS A 58 12.03 17.11 6.19
N GLU A 59 12.94 16.16 6.24
CA GLU A 59 14.32 16.15 5.77
C GLU A 59 14.37 16.16 4.24
N LEU A 60 13.30 15.71 3.59
CA LEU A 60 13.15 15.72 2.14
C LEU A 60 12.45 17.00 1.63
N ALA A 61 11.85 17.81 2.52
CA ALA A 61 11.22 19.10 2.18
C ALA A 61 10.34 19.03 0.92
N GLY A 62 10.62 19.83 -0.13
CA GLY A 62 9.86 19.82 -1.39
C GLY A 62 10.24 18.72 -2.39
N LYS A 63 11.10 17.77 -2.00
CA LYS A 63 11.59 16.73 -2.90
C LYS A 63 10.52 15.66 -3.11
N GLU A 64 9.77 15.77 -4.19
CA GLU A 64 8.69 14.82 -4.52
C GLU A 64 9.21 13.43 -4.93
N TYR A 65 10.40 13.37 -5.54
CA TYR A 65 10.97 12.12 -6.04
C TYR A 65 12.40 11.88 -5.57
N TYR A 66 12.69 10.65 -5.14
CA TYR A 66 14.05 10.11 -5.06
C TYR A 66 14.69 10.04 -6.45
N THR A 67 16.01 10.09 -6.48
CA THR A 67 16.79 9.62 -7.65
C THR A 67 16.84 8.08 -7.66
N GLU A 68 17.24 7.49 -8.80
CA GLU A 68 17.41 6.04 -8.89
C GLU A 68 18.42 5.50 -7.86
N ALA A 69 19.52 6.24 -7.64
CA ALA A 69 20.54 5.87 -6.67
C ALA A 69 20.02 5.90 -5.23
N GLU A 70 19.21 6.90 -4.87
CA GLU A 70 18.60 7.00 -3.55
C GLU A 70 17.54 5.94 -3.32
N LEU A 71 16.75 5.61 -4.34
CA LEU A 71 15.81 4.51 -4.28
C LEU A 71 16.53 3.18 -4.07
N ALA A 72 17.65 2.94 -4.79
CA ALA A 72 18.45 1.74 -4.62
C ALA A 72 19.05 1.63 -3.20
N GLN A 73 19.47 2.75 -2.61
CA GLN A 73 19.93 2.79 -1.22
C GLN A 73 18.79 2.51 -0.23
N LEU A 74 17.62 3.10 -0.44
CA LEU A 74 16.43 2.82 0.38
C LEU A 74 16.07 1.33 0.30
N GLN A 75 16.01 0.79 -0.91
CA GLN A 75 15.77 -0.63 -1.16
C GLN A 75 16.76 -1.53 -0.43
N GLN A 76 18.04 -1.16 -0.42
CA GLN A 76 19.06 -1.92 0.31
C GLN A 76 18.84 -1.83 1.83
N ARG A 77 18.61 -0.63 2.37
CA ARG A 77 18.35 -0.46 3.81
C ARG A 77 17.13 -1.24 4.30
N GLU A 78 16.04 -1.25 3.53
CA GLU A 78 14.84 -2.02 3.93
C GLU A 78 15.10 -3.54 3.85
N ARG A 79 15.88 -4.02 2.87
CA ARG A 79 16.31 -5.43 2.84
C ARG A 79 17.23 -5.79 4.00
N ASP A 80 18.17 -4.92 4.32
CA ASP A 80 19.09 -5.15 5.45
C ASP A 80 18.34 -5.16 6.77
N ARG A 81 17.33 -4.29 6.93
CA ARG A 81 16.44 -4.27 8.09
C ARG A 81 15.75 -5.62 8.29
N LEU A 82 15.28 -6.26 7.23
CA LEU A 82 14.66 -7.59 7.34
C LEU A 82 15.62 -8.68 7.72
N ALA A 83 16.85 -8.62 7.20
CA ALA A 83 17.86 -9.62 7.51
C ALA A 83 18.24 -9.60 9.01
N LEU A 84 17.96 -8.50 9.72
CA LEU A 84 18.12 -8.41 11.17
C LEU A 84 16.97 -9.07 11.94
N ASP A 85 15.79 -9.24 11.34
CA ASP A 85 14.62 -9.90 11.94
C ASP A 85 14.61 -11.42 11.66
N ASP A 86 15.53 -11.95 10.82
CA ASP A 86 15.58 -13.35 10.35
C ASP A 86 16.69 -14.19 11.03
N VAL A 87 17.07 -13.86 12.27
CA VAL A 87 17.96 -14.73 13.07
C VAL A 87 17.13 -15.90 13.60
N GLU A 88 17.11 -17.00 12.84
CA GLU A 88 16.43 -18.24 13.20
C GLU A 88 16.78 -18.68 14.63
N GLY A 89 15.80 -18.63 15.53
CA GLY A 89 15.92 -19.06 16.93
C GLY A 89 16.23 -17.95 17.95
N GLU A 90 16.47 -16.71 17.53
CA GLU A 90 16.54 -15.56 18.45
C GLU A 90 15.31 -14.67 18.29
N PRO A 91 14.43 -14.60 19.30
CA PRO A 91 13.34 -13.64 19.26
C PRO A 91 13.93 -12.22 19.19
N PRO A 92 13.59 -11.36 18.20
CA PRO A 92 13.85 -9.94 18.33
C PRO A 92 13.36 -9.43 19.69
N ALA A 93 14.03 -8.40 20.24
CA ALA A 93 13.88 -7.93 21.63
C ALA A 93 12.43 -7.57 22.04
N ASN A 94 11.51 -7.63 21.11
CA ASN A 94 10.09 -7.40 21.23
C ASN A 94 9.24 -8.69 21.45
N HIS A 95 9.71 -9.95 21.46
CA HIS A 95 8.76 -11.09 21.45
C HIS A 95 7.73 -11.20 22.60
N SER A 96 6.51 -11.63 22.25
CA SER A 96 5.56 -12.22 23.20
C SER A 96 6.07 -13.60 23.66
N GLY A 97 6.35 -13.77 24.95
CA GLY A 97 6.71 -15.07 25.53
C GLY A 97 8.10 -15.18 26.16
N VAL A 98 8.91 -14.12 26.13
CA VAL A 98 10.15 -14.05 26.93
C VAL A 98 9.80 -13.61 28.35
N GLU A 99 10.17 -14.44 29.34
CA GLU A 99 10.00 -14.10 30.75
C GLU A 99 10.79 -12.81 31.07
N GLY A 100 10.09 -11.74 31.47
CA GLY A 100 10.69 -10.43 31.74
C GLY A 100 10.68 -9.44 30.57
N ALA A 101 10.10 -9.78 29.41
CA ALA A 101 9.86 -8.79 28.35
C ALA A 101 8.91 -7.69 28.84
N PRO A 102 9.18 -6.40 28.54
CA PRO A 102 8.24 -5.32 28.81
C PRO A 102 6.89 -5.56 28.12
N ALA A 103 5.77 -5.16 28.74
CA ALA A 103 4.43 -5.41 28.19
C ALA A 103 4.22 -4.75 26.81
N GLU A 104 4.91 -3.63 26.58
CA GLU A 104 4.95 -2.90 25.31
C GLU A 104 5.64 -3.66 24.17
N ASN A 105 6.42 -4.68 24.51
CA ASN A 105 7.11 -5.49 23.54
C ASN A 105 6.22 -6.62 23.02
N VAL A 106 5.35 -7.22 23.84
CA VAL A 106 4.45 -8.32 23.45
C VAL A 106 3.72 -8.03 22.12
N HIS A 107 4.18 -8.66 21.04
CA HIS A 107 3.62 -8.52 19.70
C HIS A 107 3.66 -9.88 18.98
N TYR A 108 2.83 -10.02 17.95
CA TYR A 108 2.88 -11.20 17.07
C TYR A 108 4.24 -11.28 16.39
N ASP A 109 4.83 -12.49 16.38
CA ASP A 109 5.93 -12.79 15.47
C ASP A 109 5.39 -12.80 14.04
N HIS A 110 5.69 -11.73 13.30
CA HIS A 110 5.25 -11.60 11.91
C HIS A 110 6.09 -12.46 10.96
N ALA A 111 7.35 -12.78 11.32
CA ALA A 111 8.23 -13.60 10.49
C ALA A 111 7.77 -15.07 10.50
N GLN A 112 7.32 -15.58 11.65
CA GLN A 112 6.84 -16.96 11.80
C GLN A 112 5.70 -17.33 10.84
N PHE A 113 4.83 -16.36 10.51
CA PHE A 113 3.66 -16.59 9.66
C PHE A 113 3.79 -16.00 8.26
N GLY A 114 4.97 -15.50 7.86
CA GLY A 114 5.13 -14.82 6.58
C GLY A 114 4.33 -13.51 6.48
N LEU A 115 3.98 -12.93 7.63
CA LEU A 115 3.16 -11.72 7.77
C LEU A 115 4.02 -10.46 7.82
N ASP A 116 5.34 -10.56 7.72
CA ASP A 116 6.17 -9.37 7.63
C ASP A 116 5.94 -8.67 6.29
N TRP A 117 5.72 -7.36 6.35
CA TRP A 117 5.37 -6.57 5.18
C TRP A 117 6.44 -6.62 4.08
N LEU A 118 7.72 -6.80 4.37
CA LEU A 118 8.76 -6.89 3.35
C LEU A 118 9.08 -8.33 2.92
N GLN A 119 8.54 -9.35 3.62
CA GLN A 119 8.49 -10.73 3.09
C GLN A 119 7.45 -10.85 1.96
N SER A 120 6.48 -9.92 1.91
CA SER A 120 5.52 -9.77 0.81
C SER A 120 6.09 -8.95 -0.37
N LYS A 121 5.40 -8.98 -1.52
CA LYS A 121 5.76 -8.11 -2.66
C LYS A 121 5.56 -6.64 -2.27
N VAL A 122 6.58 -5.82 -2.48
CA VAL A 122 6.56 -4.38 -2.21
C VAL A 122 6.48 -3.60 -3.54
N ALA A 123 5.56 -2.65 -3.61
CA ALA A 123 5.45 -1.71 -4.72
C ALA A 123 6.50 -0.60 -4.58
N TRP A 124 7.65 -0.80 -5.23
CA TRP A 124 8.73 0.18 -5.30
C TRP A 124 8.41 1.30 -6.28
N ASN A 125 8.57 2.53 -5.84
CA ASN A 125 8.46 3.71 -6.68
C ASN A 125 9.36 4.83 -6.14
N ARG A 126 9.54 5.90 -6.90
CA ARG A 126 10.43 7.01 -6.55
C ARG A 126 9.77 8.08 -5.68
N ARG A 127 8.47 7.99 -5.37
CA ARG A 127 7.80 9.01 -4.56
C ARG A 127 8.34 8.99 -3.13
N THR A 128 8.47 10.18 -2.57
CA THR A 128 8.85 10.39 -1.17
C THR A 128 7.65 10.45 -0.22
N SER A 129 6.42 10.43 -0.76
CA SER A 129 5.15 10.43 -0.02
C SER A 129 4.02 9.83 -0.86
N LEU A 130 3.01 9.23 -0.21
CA LEU A 130 1.75 8.83 -0.86
C LEU A 130 0.88 10.05 -1.17
N ILE A 131 0.89 11.06 -0.30
CA ILE A 131 0.25 12.35 -0.58
C ILE A 131 1.01 13.04 -1.71
N VAL A 132 0.29 13.33 -2.80
CA VAL A 132 0.80 14.03 -3.98
C VAL A 132 0.73 15.55 -3.74
N GLY A 133 1.71 16.29 -4.28
CA GLY A 133 1.76 17.75 -4.19
C GLY A 133 3.07 18.27 -3.56
N PRO A 134 3.27 19.60 -3.60
CA PRO A 134 4.52 20.23 -3.22
C PRO A 134 4.88 20.00 -1.75
N GLU A 135 3.88 19.92 -0.87
CA GLU A 135 4.11 19.69 0.56
C GLU A 135 4.14 18.20 0.93
N GLY A 136 3.36 17.36 0.23
CA GLY A 136 3.28 15.93 0.49
C GLY A 136 2.87 15.57 1.92
N THR A 137 2.13 16.43 2.62
CA THR A 137 1.75 16.28 4.03
C THR A 137 0.25 16.46 4.19
N ILE A 138 -0.30 15.95 5.30
CA ILE A 138 -1.70 16.22 5.67
C ILE A 138 -1.76 17.69 6.11
N PRO A 139 -2.69 18.49 5.55
CA PRO A 139 -2.86 19.87 5.99
C PRO A 139 -3.10 19.98 7.50
N PRO A 140 -2.60 21.03 8.17
CA PRO A 140 -2.85 21.21 9.58
C PRO A 140 -4.36 21.35 9.82
N LEU A 141 -4.85 20.74 10.90
CA LEU A 141 -6.24 20.86 11.31
C LEU A 141 -6.66 22.33 11.47
N THR A 142 -7.92 22.64 11.18
CA THR A 142 -8.48 23.96 11.52
C THR A 142 -8.59 24.11 13.04
N PRO A 143 -8.66 25.35 13.58
CA PRO A 143 -8.93 25.57 15.00
C PRO A 143 -10.20 24.85 15.49
N GLU A 144 -11.24 24.82 14.66
CA GLU A 144 -12.53 24.19 14.96
C GLU A 144 -12.39 22.67 15.05
N ALA A 145 -11.65 22.06 14.11
CA ALA A 145 -11.37 20.62 14.14
C ALA A 145 -10.54 20.23 15.37
N ARG A 146 -9.52 21.03 15.73
CA ARG A 146 -8.75 20.81 16.97
C ARG A 146 -9.64 20.87 18.21
N LYS A 147 -10.55 21.85 18.28
CA LYS A 147 -11.48 21.98 19.40
C LYS A 147 -12.39 20.76 19.51
N ARG A 148 -12.99 20.32 18.39
CA ARG A 148 -13.85 19.13 18.35
C ARG A 148 -13.13 17.86 18.84
N LEU A 149 -11.91 17.61 18.37
CA LEU A 149 -11.13 16.45 18.80
C LEU A 149 -10.75 16.52 20.28
N ALA A 150 -10.43 17.71 20.79
CA ALA A 150 -10.14 17.91 22.22
C ALA A 150 -11.37 17.65 23.10
N GLU A 151 -12.56 18.08 22.67
CA GLU A 151 -13.83 17.81 23.36
C GLU A 151 -14.16 16.31 23.38
N ILE A 152 -13.98 15.61 22.25
CA ILE A 152 -14.14 14.15 22.18
C ILE A 152 -13.17 13.47 23.14
N ALA A 153 -11.87 13.79 23.06
CA ALA A 153 -10.86 13.20 23.93
C ALA A 153 -11.13 13.46 25.42
N ALA A 154 -11.61 14.66 25.77
CA ALA A 154 -11.97 14.99 27.15
C ALA A 154 -13.17 14.20 27.65
N LYS A 155 -14.16 13.95 26.79
CA LYS A 155 -15.35 13.15 27.11
C LYS A 155 -15.01 11.67 27.30
N GLU A 156 -14.13 11.13 26.46
CA GLU A 156 -13.74 9.72 26.51
C GLU A 156 -12.73 9.41 27.62
N LYS A 157 -12.04 10.43 28.16
CA LYS A 157 -11.03 10.25 29.20
C LYS A 157 -11.61 9.62 30.47
N GLY A 158 -11.11 8.45 30.84
CA GLY A 158 -11.61 7.65 31.97
C GLY A 158 -12.83 6.79 31.66
N HIS A 159 -13.32 6.83 30.42
CA HIS A 159 -14.48 6.08 29.91
C HIS A 159 -14.12 5.24 28.68
N GLU A 160 -12.82 5.08 28.37
CA GLU A 160 -12.32 4.50 27.12
C GLU A 160 -12.78 3.05 26.90
N PHE A 161 -13.25 2.39 27.96
CA PHE A 161 -13.61 0.97 27.98
C PHE A 161 -14.99 0.69 28.60
N ASP A 162 -15.80 1.73 28.83
CA ASP A 162 -17.11 1.58 29.49
C ASP A 162 -18.13 0.83 28.62
N GLY A 163 -17.97 0.91 27.30
CA GLY A 163 -18.84 0.23 26.34
C GLY A 163 -18.16 -0.01 24.98
N PRO A 164 -18.83 -0.76 24.09
CA PRO A 164 -18.32 -1.01 22.75
C PRO A 164 -18.17 0.29 21.95
N GLU A 165 -18.98 1.31 22.20
CA GLU A 165 -18.90 2.61 21.52
C GLU A 165 -17.60 3.38 21.83
N ASN A 166 -17.01 3.18 23.01
CA ASN A 166 -15.77 3.84 23.43
C ASN A 166 -14.52 3.18 22.82
N ARG A 167 -14.68 1.99 22.23
CA ARG A 167 -13.58 1.25 21.62
C ARG A 167 -13.27 1.79 20.22
N PRO A 168 -11.99 1.77 19.79
CA PRO A 168 -11.62 2.15 18.42
C PRO A 168 -12.35 1.33 17.35
N LEU A 169 -12.66 1.94 16.20
CA LEU A 169 -13.38 1.27 15.09
C LEU A 169 -12.73 -0.05 14.65
N ALA A 170 -11.40 -0.10 14.64
CA ALA A 170 -10.65 -1.30 14.28
C ALA A 170 -10.87 -2.45 15.29
N ALA A 171 -11.04 -2.16 16.57
CA ALA A 171 -11.32 -3.16 17.62
C ALA A 171 -12.76 -3.68 17.56
N ARG A 172 -13.65 -2.93 16.91
CA ARG A 172 -15.07 -3.27 16.69
C ARG A 172 -15.33 -3.87 15.31
N CYS A 173 -14.28 -4.04 14.50
CA CYS A 173 -14.36 -4.47 13.11
C CYS A 173 -15.30 -3.62 12.23
N ILE A 174 -15.40 -2.31 12.50
CA ILE A 174 -16.29 -1.41 11.75
C ILE A 174 -15.60 -0.80 10.53
N ALA A 175 -14.37 -0.31 10.72
CA ALA A 175 -13.58 0.30 9.66
C ALA A 175 -12.11 0.24 10.02
N ARG A 176 -11.26 0.15 9.00
CA ARG A 176 -9.80 0.19 9.14
C ARG A 176 -9.16 1.04 8.04
N PRO A 177 -7.99 1.65 8.31
CA PRO A 177 -7.27 2.42 7.29
C PRO A 177 -6.91 1.61 6.02
N SER A 178 -6.83 0.29 6.10
CA SER A 178 -6.52 -0.61 4.98
C SER A 178 -7.65 -0.75 3.95
N ALA A 179 -8.92 -0.65 4.37
CA ALA A 179 -10.08 -0.72 3.48
C ALA A 179 -10.52 0.65 2.93
N GLY A 180 -9.97 1.72 3.51
CA GLY A 180 -10.03 3.07 2.98
C GLY A 180 -11.43 3.66 2.87
N PRO A 181 -11.58 4.71 2.04
CA PRO A 181 -10.49 5.53 1.49
C PRO A 181 -9.84 6.43 2.56
N PRO A 182 -8.52 6.74 2.44
CA PRO A 182 -7.55 6.16 1.51
C PRO A 182 -7.20 4.71 1.88
N LEU A 183 -6.93 3.87 0.88
CA LEU A 183 -6.47 2.47 1.06
C LEU A 183 -5.01 2.46 1.52
N LEU A 184 -4.76 2.65 2.82
CA LEU A 184 -3.40 2.74 3.36
C LEU A 184 -2.78 1.35 3.53
N PRO A 185 -1.48 1.17 3.23
CA PRO A 185 -0.80 -0.08 3.52
C PRO A 185 -0.75 -0.33 5.03
N THR A 186 -0.90 -1.58 5.41
CA THR A 186 -0.79 -2.06 6.79
C THR A 186 0.39 -3.02 6.91
N ARG A 187 0.74 -3.46 8.14
CA ARG A 187 1.91 -4.32 8.34
C ARG A 187 1.74 -5.72 7.76
N TYR A 188 0.50 -6.18 7.61
CA TYR A 188 0.13 -7.47 7.04
C TYR A 188 -1.27 -7.32 6.45
N ASN A 189 -1.73 -8.28 5.65
CA ASN A 189 -3.02 -8.22 4.96
C ASN A 189 -3.20 -7.05 3.98
N SER A 190 -2.12 -6.68 3.29
CA SER A 190 -2.09 -5.59 2.30
C SER A 190 -2.39 -6.08 0.88
N ASN A 191 -3.14 -7.17 0.72
CA ASN A 191 -3.63 -7.62 -0.57
C ASN A 191 -5.00 -6.98 -0.88
N LEU A 192 -5.23 -6.73 -2.16
CA LEU A 192 -6.47 -6.17 -2.69
C LEU A 192 -6.93 -7.05 -3.85
N GLN A 193 -8.22 -7.31 -3.96
CA GLN A 193 -8.81 -7.86 -5.17
C GLN A 193 -9.62 -6.77 -5.87
N ILE A 194 -9.32 -6.55 -7.16
CA ILE A 194 -10.10 -5.66 -8.00
C ILE A 194 -10.91 -6.51 -8.97
N VAL A 195 -12.22 -6.28 -8.98
CA VAL A 195 -13.17 -6.90 -9.92
C VAL A 195 -13.86 -5.80 -10.70
N GLN A 196 -14.00 -6.00 -12.02
CA GLN A 196 -14.68 -5.06 -12.89
C GLN A 196 -15.89 -5.73 -13.53
N GLY A 197 -17.00 -5.02 -13.54
CA GLY A 197 -18.19 -5.36 -14.30
C GLY A 197 -18.66 -4.16 -15.12
N PRO A 198 -19.59 -4.36 -16.06
CA PRO A 198 -20.16 -3.25 -16.81
C PRO A 198 -20.68 -2.15 -15.87
N GLY A 199 -20.10 -0.96 -15.93
CA GLY A 199 -20.49 0.19 -15.12
C GLY A 199 -20.04 0.18 -13.65
N TYR A 200 -19.18 -0.76 -13.23
CA TYR A 200 -18.72 -0.86 -11.84
C TYR A 200 -17.26 -1.32 -11.71
N VAL A 201 -16.57 -0.79 -10.71
CA VAL A 201 -15.33 -1.34 -10.14
C VAL A 201 -15.60 -1.68 -8.68
N ALA A 202 -15.19 -2.87 -8.25
CA ALA A 202 -15.21 -3.27 -6.85
C ALA A 202 -13.78 -3.52 -6.37
N ILE A 203 -13.43 -2.99 -5.20
CA ILE A 203 -12.14 -3.21 -4.54
C ILE A 203 -12.41 -3.87 -3.19
N GLU A 204 -11.96 -5.10 -3.05
CA GLU A 204 -11.97 -5.85 -1.79
C GLU A 204 -10.59 -5.77 -1.17
N ALA A 205 -10.51 -5.27 0.06
CA ALA A 205 -9.29 -5.33 0.84
C ALA A 205 -9.26 -6.64 1.64
N GLU A 206 -8.11 -7.30 1.71
CA GLU A 206 -7.95 -8.53 2.50
C GLU A 206 -8.22 -8.30 3.99
N GLU A 207 -7.86 -7.12 4.51
CA GLU A 207 -8.13 -6.74 5.89
C GLU A 207 -9.49 -6.05 6.02
N ILE A 208 -10.35 -6.57 6.91
CA ILE A 208 -11.75 -6.17 7.16
C ILE A 208 -12.75 -6.80 6.16
N HIS A 209 -14.05 -6.59 6.37
CA HIS A 209 -15.13 -7.20 5.59
C HIS A 209 -15.67 -6.30 4.46
N ASP A 210 -15.19 -5.06 4.37
CA ASP A 210 -15.74 -4.05 3.47
C ASP A 210 -15.26 -4.23 2.03
N VAL A 211 -16.21 -4.14 1.09
CA VAL A 211 -15.93 -4.04 -0.35
C VAL A 211 -16.30 -2.64 -0.81
N ARG A 212 -15.33 -1.91 -1.36
CA ARG A 212 -15.58 -0.58 -1.94
C ARG A 212 -16.16 -0.73 -3.34
N ILE A 213 -17.45 -0.46 -3.47
CA ILE A 213 -18.18 -0.50 -4.74
C ILE A 213 -18.17 0.90 -5.36
N ILE A 214 -17.72 1.00 -6.61
CA ILE A 214 -17.53 2.26 -7.34
C ILE A 214 -18.37 2.19 -8.62
N PRO A 215 -19.56 2.81 -8.66
CA PRO A 215 -20.34 2.99 -9.88
C PRO A 215 -19.61 3.93 -10.86
N LEU A 216 -19.69 3.60 -12.15
CA LEU A 216 -19.05 4.32 -13.26
C LEU A 216 -20.06 4.88 -14.28
N ASP A 217 -21.35 4.87 -13.95
CA ASP A 217 -22.45 5.21 -14.84
C ASP A 217 -22.82 6.71 -14.82
N GLY A 218 -22.02 7.53 -14.14
CA GLY A 218 -22.25 8.98 -14.04
C GLY A 218 -23.40 9.38 -13.14
N ARG A 219 -23.92 8.46 -12.30
CA ARG A 219 -24.94 8.79 -11.31
C ARG A 219 -24.40 9.82 -10.30
N PRO A 220 -25.26 10.69 -9.74
CA PRO A 220 -24.84 11.56 -8.65
C PRO A 220 -24.59 10.76 -7.37
N HIS A 221 -23.83 11.34 -6.46
CA HIS A 221 -23.72 10.86 -5.09
C HIS A 221 -25.08 10.76 -4.40
N ILE A 222 -25.16 9.89 -3.40
CA ILE A 222 -26.35 9.75 -2.56
C ILE A 222 -26.67 11.07 -1.80
N PRO A 223 -27.93 11.29 -1.39
CA PRO A 223 -28.30 12.47 -0.62
C PRO A 223 -27.38 12.74 0.59
N LYS A 224 -26.96 14.00 0.77
CA LYS A 224 -25.95 14.43 1.76
C LYS A 224 -26.28 14.10 3.22
N ASN A 225 -27.53 13.79 3.53
CA ASN A 225 -27.99 13.40 4.87
C ASN A 225 -27.83 11.89 5.15
N ILE A 226 -27.35 11.11 4.18
CA ILE A 226 -27.00 9.71 4.36
C ILE A 226 -25.48 9.63 4.51
N HIS A 227 -25.03 9.14 5.66
CA HIS A 227 -23.61 9.03 5.98
C HIS A 227 -23.19 7.56 6.11
N GLN A 228 -22.01 7.23 5.58
CA GLN A 228 -21.46 5.88 5.55
C GLN A 228 -20.06 5.85 6.20
N TRP A 229 -19.67 4.69 6.75
CA TRP A 229 -18.37 4.51 7.41
C TRP A 229 -17.18 4.76 6.48
N ILE A 230 -17.27 4.29 5.24
CA ILE A 230 -16.25 4.41 4.20
C ILE A 230 -16.62 5.41 3.10
N GLY A 231 -17.69 6.18 3.30
CA GLY A 231 -18.21 7.16 2.33
C GLY A 231 -18.86 6.54 1.08
N ASP A 232 -19.51 7.41 0.31
CA ASP A 232 -20.17 7.08 -0.96
C ASP A 232 -19.23 7.35 -2.13
N SER A 233 -18.86 6.31 -2.88
CA SER A 233 -17.92 6.40 -4.00
C SER A 233 -18.65 6.51 -5.35
N VAL A 234 -18.19 7.40 -6.22
CA VAL A 234 -18.56 7.47 -7.64
C VAL A 234 -17.28 7.65 -8.46
N GLY A 235 -17.16 6.95 -9.59
CA GLY A 235 -15.94 6.99 -10.40
C GLY A 235 -16.18 7.33 -11.86
N HIS A 236 -15.11 7.76 -12.52
CA HIS A 236 -15.05 7.98 -13.96
C HIS A 236 -13.63 7.71 -14.50
N TRP A 237 -13.53 7.51 -15.81
CA TRP A 237 -12.25 7.30 -16.49
C TRP A 237 -11.72 8.58 -17.11
N GLU A 238 -10.47 8.93 -16.80
CA GLU A 238 -9.69 9.96 -17.48
C GLU A 238 -8.55 9.30 -18.26
N GLY A 239 -8.82 8.98 -19.53
CA GLY A 239 -7.90 8.21 -20.36
C GLY A 239 -7.71 6.79 -19.82
N ASN A 240 -6.59 6.54 -19.15
CA ASN A 240 -6.26 5.25 -18.52
C ASN A 240 -6.34 5.29 -16.98
N THR A 241 -6.78 6.40 -16.41
CA THR A 241 -6.83 6.62 -14.97
C THR A 241 -8.27 6.48 -14.48
N LEU A 242 -8.48 5.61 -13.48
CA LEU A 242 -9.73 5.60 -12.72
C LEU A 242 -9.67 6.71 -11.68
N VAL A 243 -10.54 7.70 -11.79
CA VAL A 243 -10.75 8.73 -10.78
C VAL A 243 -11.96 8.35 -9.95
N VAL A 244 -11.85 8.42 -8.63
CA VAL A 244 -12.94 8.08 -7.71
C VAL A 244 -13.14 9.25 -6.76
N ASP A 245 -14.31 9.88 -6.84
CA ASP A 245 -14.78 10.83 -5.85
C ASP A 245 -15.43 10.07 -4.70
N THR A 246 -15.19 10.50 -3.46
CA THR A 246 -15.84 9.91 -2.30
C THR A 246 -16.24 10.98 -1.32
N THR A 247 -17.50 10.95 -0.91
CA THR A 247 -18.11 11.91 0.01
C THR A 247 -18.98 11.18 1.04
N ASN A 248 -19.86 11.90 1.74
CA ASN A 248 -20.85 11.32 2.65
C ASN A 248 -20.24 10.45 3.79
N PHE A 249 -19.05 10.80 4.26
CA PHE A 249 -18.46 10.14 5.42
C PHE A 249 -19.27 10.43 6.69
N THR A 250 -19.32 9.44 7.58
CA THR A 250 -19.75 9.65 8.97
C THR A 250 -18.70 10.44 9.75
N ASP A 251 -19.17 11.24 10.69
CA ASP A 251 -18.32 12.00 11.61
C ASP A 251 -17.74 11.14 12.75
N MET A 252 -18.09 9.85 12.78
CA MET A 252 -17.55 8.85 13.69
C MET A 252 -16.30 8.15 13.13
N ASN A 253 -15.95 8.35 11.86
CA ASN A 253 -14.70 7.87 11.29
C ASN A 253 -13.63 8.96 11.45
N PRO A 254 -12.47 8.71 12.11
CA PRO A 254 -11.42 9.71 12.33
C PRO A 254 -10.65 10.10 11.05
N PHE A 255 -11.18 9.83 9.87
CA PHE A 255 -10.61 10.25 8.60
C PHE A 255 -10.48 11.78 8.53
N LEU A 256 -9.31 12.26 8.09
CA LEU A 256 -8.93 13.67 8.02
C LEU A 256 -8.93 14.17 6.55
N GLY A 257 -10.06 14.02 5.87
CA GLY A 257 -10.27 14.45 4.47
C GLY A 257 -11.23 15.61 4.31
#